data_AF-A0AAW7KME2-F1
#
_entry.id   AF-A0AAW7KME2-F1
#
_cell.length_a   1.000
_cell.length_b   1.000
_cell.length_c   1.000
_cell.angle_alpha   90.00
_cell.angle_beta   90.00
_cell.angle_gamma   90.00
#
_symmetry.space_group_name_H-M   'P 1'
#
loop_
_entity.id
_entity.type
_entity.pdbx_description
1 polymer ?
#
loop_
_entity_poly.entity_id
_entity_poly.type
_entity_poly.pdbx_seq_one_letter_code
_entity_poly.pdbx_strand_id
1 'polypeptide(L)'
;SEAFDGKLQISYSGGADIFNSKEIFDAGIWPITMATTLLKPGGYQRMNQVANVLSAAEYPQMVHVNLDKLAQVVEKAKTQARYQKSIKLPESTKLRKTVPLTDCYIAPCRSDGGCPINQDIPAYLRYVSEGNYLKALQVIVDKNPLPFITGTICAHPCMT
;
A
#
# COMPACT_ATOMS: atom_id res chain seq x y z
N SER A 1 -17.36 -19.53 7.27
CA SER A 1 -17.12 -20.93 7.65
C SER A 1 -18.22 -21.48 8.54
N GLU A 2 -18.82 -20.68 9.43
CA GLU A 2 -19.94 -21.08 10.30
C GLU A 2 -21.11 -21.73 9.56
N ALA A 3 -21.53 -21.16 8.41
CA ALA A 3 -22.60 -21.73 7.58
C ALA A 3 -22.30 -23.14 7.03
N PHE A 4 -21.02 -23.55 7.03
CA PHE A 4 -20.56 -24.86 6.57
C PHE A 4 -19.97 -25.70 7.70
N ASP A 5 -20.17 -25.30 8.96
CA ASP A 5 -19.67 -26.03 10.13
C ASP A 5 -18.17 -26.35 10.01
N GLY A 6 -17.35 -25.39 9.56
CA GLY A 6 -15.90 -25.60 9.42
C GLY A 6 -15.46 -26.49 8.24
N LYS A 7 -16.38 -27.07 7.47
CA LYS A 7 -16.08 -28.02 6.37
C LYS A 7 -15.62 -27.35 5.09
N LEU A 8 -15.90 -26.05 4.92
CA LEU A 8 -15.42 -25.30 3.77
C LEU A 8 -13.92 -25.07 3.90
N GLN A 9 -13.14 -25.63 2.97
CA GLN A 9 -11.70 -25.42 2.91
C GLN A 9 -11.40 -23.99 2.45
N ILE A 10 -10.46 -23.33 3.12
CA ILE A 10 -10.09 -21.94 2.87
C ILE A 10 -8.59 -21.87 2.66
N SER A 11 -8.15 -21.18 1.62
CA SER A 11 -6.76 -20.77 1.41
C SER A 11 -6.55 -19.32 1.87
N TYR A 12 -5.32 -18.97 2.26
CA TYR A 12 -5.01 -17.63 2.76
C TYR A 12 -3.84 -17.00 2.00
N SER A 13 -4.06 -15.81 1.45
CA SER A 13 -3.06 -15.05 0.66
C SER A 13 -2.80 -13.63 1.20
N GLY A 14 -3.15 -13.35 2.46
CA GLY A 14 -3.17 -12.01 3.04
C GLY A 14 -1.97 -11.67 3.95
N GLY A 15 -0.73 -11.71 3.45
CA GLY A 15 0.40 -11.25 4.28
C GLY A 15 0.83 -12.23 5.37
N ALA A 16 0.84 -13.53 5.08
CA ALA A 16 1.34 -14.55 6.01
C ALA A 16 2.83 -14.36 6.29
N ASP A 17 3.20 -14.36 7.57
CA ASP A 17 4.56 -14.21 8.07
C ASP A 17 4.81 -15.13 9.28
N ILE A 18 6.03 -15.09 9.84
CA ILE A 18 6.42 -15.94 10.98
C ILE A 18 5.50 -15.80 12.20
N PHE A 19 4.83 -14.66 12.36
CA PHE A 19 4.08 -14.36 13.57
C PHE A 19 2.62 -14.80 13.50
N ASN A 20 2.08 -15.04 12.31
CA ASN A 20 0.70 -15.46 12.12
C ASN A 20 0.57 -16.82 11.44
N SER A 21 1.61 -17.33 10.77
CA SER A 21 1.56 -18.56 9.99
C SER A 21 1.13 -19.77 10.83
N LYS A 22 1.63 -19.88 12.06
CA LYS A 22 1.26 -20.95 12.99
C LYS A 22 -0.22 -20.88 13.38
N GLU A 23 -0.72 -19.69 13.67
CA GLU A 23 -2.11 -19.51 14.13
C GLU A 23 -3.10 -19.77 12.99
N ILE A 24 -2.75 -19.34 11.77
CA ILE A 24 -3.53 -19.62 10.55
C ILE A 24 -3.56 -21.13 10.26
N PHE A 25 -2.41 -21.81 10.39
CA PHE A 25 -2.30 -23.25 10.21
C PHE A 25 -3.10 -24.02 11.29
N ASP A 26 -2.95 -23.63 12.56
CA ASP A 26 -3.64 -24.24 13.70
C ASP A 26 -5.18 -24.07 13.61
N ALA A 27 -5.65 -23.01 12.94
CA ALA A 27 -7.06 -22.77 12.64
C ALA A 27 -7.59 -23.63 11.47
N GLY A 28 -6.74 -24.39 10.79
CA GLY A 28 -7.12 -25.27 9.69
C GLY A 28 -7.26 -24.54 8.35
N ILE A 29 -6.59 -23.39 8.17
CA ILE A 29 -6.57 -22.65 6.90
C ILE A 29 -5.31 -23.02 6.11
N TRP A 30 -5.50 -23.59 4.93
CA TRP A 30 -4.44 -24.08 4.05
C TRP A 30 -5.00 -24.35 2.63
N PRO A 31 -4.21 -24.08 1.58
CA PRO A 31 -2.82 -23.61 1.59
C PRO A 31 -2.64 -22.15 2.03
N ILE A 32 -1.50 -21.87 2.69
CA ILE A 32 -1.06 -20.52 3.08
C ILE A 32 -0.06 -20.01 2.04
N THR A 33 -0.36 -18.90 1.37
CA THR A 33 0.50 -18.33 0.33
C THR A 33 1.50 -17.35 0.92
N MET A 34 2.77 -17.49 0.55
CA MET A 34 3.89 -16.68 1.06
C MET A 34 4.35 -15.57 0.10
N ALA A 35 3.64 -15.33 -1.01
CA ALA A 35 4.04 -14.41 -2.08
C ALA A 35 4.38 -13.01 -1.56
N THR A 36 3.54 -12.44 -0.69
CA THR A 36 3.75 -11.11 -0.11
C THR A 36 5.00 -11.03 0.77
N THR A 37 5.41 -12.12 1.40
CA THR A 37 6.60 -12.18 2.25
C THR A 37 7.86 -12.40 1.42
N LEU A 38 7.75 -13.18 0.33
CA LEU A 38 8.82 -13.37 -0.66
C LEU A 38 9.22 -12.07 -1.35
N LEU A 39 8.25 -11.21 -1.68
CA LEU A 39 8.50 -9.93 -2.37
C LEU A 39 9.13 -8.85 -1.47
N LYS A 40 9.21 -9.08 -0.15
CA LYS A 40 9.84 -8.13 0.78
C LYS A 40 11.36 -8.38 0.86
N PRO A 41 12.17 -7.35 1.13
CA PRO A 41 13.60 -7.53 1.41
C PRO A 41 13.85 -8.60 2.47
N GLY A 42 14.72 -9.57 2.16
CA GLY A 42 15.01 -10.72 3.04
C GLY A 42 13.94 -11.83 3.02
N GLY A 43 13.00 -11.82 2.08
CA GLY A 43 11.88 -12.77 2.02
C GLY A 43 12.28 -14.26 2.05
N TYR A 44 13.34 -14.63 1.33
CA TYR A 44 13.86 -16.01 1.33
C TYR A 44 14.32 -16.48 2.72
N GLN A 45 15.02 -15.65 3.49
CA GLN A 45 15.43 -15.99 4.85
C GLN A 45 14.23 -16.09 5.79
N ARG A 46 13.24 -15.20 5.66
CA ARG A 46 12.00 -15.25 6.45
C ARG A 46 11.17 -16.50 6.18
N MET A 47 11.21 -17.02 4.96
CA MET A 47 10.55 -18.28 4.61
C MET A 47 11.13 -19.46 5.38
N ASN A 48 12.46 -19.53 5.57
CA ASN A 48 13.07 -20.57 6.42
C ASN A 48 12.56 -20.50 7.86
N GLN A 49 12.36 -19.29 8.39
CA GLN A 49 11.84 -19.13 9.75
C GLN A 49 10.40 -19.65 9.88
N VAL A 50 9.55 -19.35 8.89
CA VAL A 50 8.18 -19.86 8.82
C VAL A 50 8.16 -21.38 8.68
N ALA A 51 9.03 -21.93 7.81
CA ALA A 51 9.16 -23.37 7.63
C ALA A 51 9.59 -24.07 8.93
N ASN A 52 10.53 -23.51 9.69
CA ASN A 52 10.96 -24.06 10.98
C ASN A 52 9.85 -24.05 12.04
N VAL A 53 8.95 -23.07 12.01
CA VAL A 53 7.81 -23.01 12.93
C VAL A 53 6.75 -24.04 12.54
N LEU A 54 6.50 -24.22 11.24
CA LEU A 54 5.48 -25.15 10.74
C LEU A 54 5.96 -26.60 10.68
N SER A 55 7.27 -26.87 10.59
CA SER A 55 7.82 -28.23 10.58
C SER A 55 7.61 -28.96 11.92
N ALA A 56 7.43 -28.21 13.01
CA ALA A 56 7.07 -28.75 14.31
C ALA A 56 5.56 -29.03 14.46
N ALA A 57 4.72 -28.59 13.53
CA ALA A 57 3.28 -28.81 13.57
C ALA A 57 2.92 -30.13 12.88
N GLU A 58 1.97 -30.87 13.45
CA GLU A 58 1.46 -32.09 12.82
C GLU A 58 0.64 -31.73 11.58
N TYR A 59 0.91 -32.43 10.47
CA TYR A 59 0.17 -32.25 9.24
C TYR A 59 -1.15 -33.03 9.31
N PRO A 60 -2.32 -32.36 9.31
CA PRO A 60 -3.59 -33.05 9.49
C PRO A 60 -3.97 -33.85 8.23
N GLN A 61 -4.51 -35.06 8.43
CA GLN A 61 -4.98 -35.91 7.34
C GLN A 61 -6.30 -35.42 6.71
N MET A 62 -7.12 -34.67 7.48
CA MET A 62 -8.32 -34.01 6.98
C MET A 62 -8.29 -32.51 7.28
N VAL A 63 -8.61 -31.72 6.26
CA VAL A 63 -8.76 -30.27 6.37
C VAL A 63 -10.10 -29.97 7.03
N HIS A 64 -10.07 -29.43 8.25
CA HIS A 64 -11.26 -28.88 8.89
C HIS A 64 -10.90 -27.56 9.57
N VAL A 65 -11.66 -26.51 9.30
CA VAL A 65 -11.43 -25.18 9.88
C VAL A 65 -11.96 -25.16 11.30
N ASN A 66 -11.08 -24.97 12.27
CA ASN A 66 -11.46 -24.81 13.67
C ASN A 66 -12.03 -23.41 13.89
N LEU A 67 -13.35 -23.32 14.09
CA LEU A 67 -14.08 -22.05 14.22
C LEU A 67 -13.63 -21.25 15.46
N ASP A 68 -13.34 -21.91 16.58
CA ASP A 68 -12.91 -21.24 17.82
C ASP A 68 -11.55 -20.58 17.65
N LYS A 69 -10.58 -21.31 17.09
CA LYS A 69 -9.24 -20.79 16.81
C LYS A 69 -9.31 -19.68 15.75
N LEU A 70 -10.16 -19.85 14.74
CA LEU A 70 -10.38 -18.81 13.72
C LEU A 70 -10.91 -17.51 14.34
N ALA A 71 -11.91 -17.61 15.22
CA ALA A 71 -12.45 -16.46 15.93
C ALA A 71 -11.38 -15.77 16.79
N GLN A 72 -10.54 -16.54 17.48
CA GLN A 72 -9.41 -16.00 18.25
C GLN A 72 -8.41 -15.23 17.36
N VAL A 73 -8.06 -15.78 16.20
CA VAL A 73 -7.16 -15.10 15.24
C VAL A 73 -7.78 -13.79 14.74
N VAL A 74 -9.08 -13.78 14.44
CA VAL A 74 -9.80 -12.58 13.99
C VAL A 74 -9.84 -11.50 15.07
N GLU A 75 -10.20 -11.85 16.31
CA GLU A 75 -10.24 -10.88 17.42
C GLU A 75 -8.84 -10.33 17.74
N LYS A 76 -7.82 -11.19 17.72
CA LYS A 76 -6.42 -10.78 17.89
C LYS A 76 -6.00 -9.82 16.78
N ALA A 77 -6.42 -10.07 15.54
CA ALA A 77 -6.05 -9.22 14.42
C ALA A 77 -6.59 -7.78 14.53
N LYS A 78 -7.77 -7.59 15.13
CA LYS A 78 -8.37 -6.25 15.34
C LYS A 78 -7.55 -5.35 16.28
N THR A 79 -6.91 -5.94 17.28
CA THR A 79 -6.20 -5.20 18.34
C THR A 79 -4.69 -5.12 18.10
N GLN A 80 -4.14 -5.98 17.24
CA GLN A 80 -2.71 -5.98 16.97
C GLN A 80 -2.26 -4.72 16.21
N ALA A 81 -1.31 -4.01 16.81
CA ALA A 81 -0.68 -2.82 16.22
C ALA A 81 -0.09 -3.04 14.81
N ARG A 82 0.27 -4.27 14.45
CA ARG A 82 0.82 -4.60 13.12
C ARG A 82 -0.22 -4.56 11.99
N TYR A 83 -1.49 -4.78 12.32
CA TYR A 83 -2.60 -4.76 11.37
C TYR A 83 -3.40 -3.47 11.46
N GLN A 84 -3.11 -2.63 12.46
CA GLN A 84 -3.66 -1.30 12.53
C GLN A 84 -2.98 -0.42 11.48
N LYS A 85 -3.81 0.31 10.73
CA LYS A 85 -3.33 1.33 9.80
C LYS A 85 -2.51 2.32 10.61
N SER A 86 -1.24 2.51 10.25
CA SER A 86 -0.45 3.57 10.87
C SER A 86 -1.18 4.89 10.69
N ILE A 87 -1.27 5.67 11.78
CA ILE A 87 -1.76 7.05 11.75
C ILE A 87 -0.68 7.86 11.01
N LYS A 88 -0.59 7.67 9.69
CA LYS A 88 0.00 8.70 8.85
C LYS A 88 -0.97 9.85 8.94
N LEU A 89 -0.63 10.84 9.77
CA LEU A 89 -1.35 12.11 9.78
C LEU A 89 -1.36 12.61 8.32
N PRO A 90 -2.51 13.10 7.83
CA PRO A 90 -2.52 13.74 6.52
C PRO A 90 -1.48 14.85 6.53
N GLU A 91 -0.63 14.90 5.51
CA GLU A 91 0.29 16.01 5.38
C GLU A 91 -0.53 17.31 5.27
N SER A 92 -0.09 18.35 5.96
CA SER A 92 -0.73 19.65 5.87
C SER A 92 -0.66 20.14 4.42
N THR A 93 -1.81 20.46 3.85
CA THR A 93 -1.94 21.07 2.50
C THR A 93 -1.43 22.52 2.45
N LYS A 94 -1.11 23.11 3.61
CA LYS A 94 -0.50 24.45 3.69
C LYS A 94 1.00 24.38 3.41
N LEU A 95 1.49 25.37 2.65
CA LEU A 95 2.92 25.66 2.53
C LEU A 95 3.55 25.80 3.91
N ARG A 96 4.70 25.14 4.13
CA ARG A 96 5.45 25.24 5.40
C ARG A 96 6.10 26.63 5.58
N LYS A 97 6.33 27.33 4.48
CA LYS A 97 6.91 28.67 4.41
C LYS A 97 5.86 29.74 4.66
N THR A 98 6.24 30.80 5.37
CA THR A 98 5.48 32.04 5.42
C THR A 98 5.52 32.76 4.06
N VAL A 99 4.36 33.06 3.50
CA VAL A 99 4.26 33.84 2.27
C VAL A 99 4.70 35.29 2.53
N PRO A 100 5.45 35.92 1.61
CA PRO A 100 5.83 37.33 1.75
C PRO A 100 4.60 38.23 1.60
N LEU A 101 4.67 39.43 2.19
CA LEU A 101 3.52 40.35 2.28
C LEU A 101 2.99 40.84 0.92
N THR A 102 3.84 40.92 -0.11
CA THR A 102 3.51 41.53 -1.40
C THR A 102 3.66 40.57 -2.59
N ASP A 103 4.03 39.32 -2.36
CA ASP A 103 4.34 38.32 -3.40
C ASP A 103 3.68 36.96 -3.05
N CYS A 104 2.34 36.95 -3.09
CA CYS A 104 1.52 35.76 -2.81
C CYS A 104 1.11 35.03 -4.11
N TYR A 105 1.93 35.03 -5.16
CA TYR A 105 1.63 34.33 -6.43
C TYR A 105 2.23 32.92 -6.53
N ILE A 106 2.82 32.41 -5.45
CA ILE A 106 3.44 31.08 -5.44
C ILE A 106 2.36 30.02 -5.62
N ALA A 107 2.41 29.31 -6.75
CA ALA A 107 1.57 28.16 -7.00
C ALA A 107 2.08 26.97 -6.18
N PRO A 108 1.35 26.52 -5.14
CA PRO A 108 1.82 25.46 -4.24
C PRO A 108 2.09 24.15 -5.00
N CYS A 109 1.35 23.91 -6.08
CA CYS A 109 1.52 22.74 -6.96
C CYS A 109 2.89 22.66 -7.63
N ARG A 110 3.62 23.79 -7.78
CA ARG A 110 4.98 23.86 -8.36
C ARG A 110 6.09 23.87 -7.30
N SER A 111 5.77 24.14 -6.04
CA SER A 111 6.73 24.42 -4.96
C SER A 111 6.63 23.41 -3.80
N ASP A 112 7.20 23.74 -2.64
CA ASP A 112 7.28 22.87 -1.46
C ASP A 112 5.91 22.24 -1.09
N GLY A 113 5.79 20.92 -1.31
CA GLY A 113 4.57 20.13 -1.08
C GLY A 113 3.82 19.71 -2.35
N GLY A 114 4.15 20.30 -3.51
CA GLY A 114 3.54 19.98 -4.79
C GLY A 114 4.33 18.95 -5.61
N CYS A 115 4.60 19.27 -6.88
CA CYS A 115 5.28 18.38 -7.81
C CYS A 115 6.78 18.22 -7.47
N PRO A 116 7.32 17.00 -7.24
CA PRO A 116 8.73 16.80 -6.88
C PRO A 116 9.75 17.29 -7.92
N ILE A 117 9.34 17.38 -9.19
CA ILE A 117 10.18 17.88 -10.29
C ILE A 117 9.90 19.37 -10.60
N ASN A 118 9.17 20.06 -9.73
CA ASN A 118 8.78 21.47 -9.88
C ASN A 118 8.14 21.76 -11.25
N GLN A 119 7.23 20.89 -11.68
CA GLN A 119 6.53 21.01 -12.96
C GLN A 119 5.76 22.32 -13.04
N ASP A 120 5.75 22.97 -14.21
CA ASP A 120 5.02 24.22 -14.40
C ASP A 120 3.53 23.98 -14.69
N ILE A 121 2.83 23.53 -13.64
CA ILE A 121 1.41 23.15 -13.71
C ILE A 121 0.50 24.30 -14.15
N PRO A 122 0.63 25.53 -13.59
CA PRO A 122 -0.19 26.65 -14.03
C PRO A 122 0.00 26.97 -15.51
N ALA A 123 1.23 26.88 -16.03
CA ALA A 123 1.52 27.19 -17.42
C ALA A 123 0.89 26.19 -18.40
N TYR A 124 1.04 24.88 -18.19
CA TYR A 124 0.42 23.91 -19.11
C TYR A 124 -1.11 23.90 -18.97
N LEU A 125 -1.67 24.14 -17.77
CA LEU A 125 -3.12 24.24 -17.58
C LEU A 125 -3.71 25.44 -18.33
N ARG A 126 -3.00 26.57 -18.33
CA ARG A 126 -3.38 27.73 -19.13
C ARG A 126 -3.43 27.38 -20.63
N TYR A 127 -2.40 26.73 -21.17
CA TYR A 127 -2.40 26.33 -22.58
C TYR A 127 -3.50 25.31 -22.90
N VAL A 128 -3.81 24.40 -21.97
CA VAL A 128 -4.97 23.49 -22.10
C VAL A 128 -6.28 24.28 -22.13
N SER A 129 -6.46 25.29 -21.27
CA SER A 129 -7.67 26.13 -21.28
C SER A 129 -7.82 26.97 -22.56
N GLU A 130 -6.71 27.30 -23.20
CA GLU A 130 -6.65 28.00 -24.49
C GLU A 130 -6.81 27.03 -25.68
N GLY A 131 -6.95 25.71 -25.46
CA GLY A 131 -7.04 24.69 -26.51
C GLY A 131 -5.69 24.37 -27.19
N ASN A 132 -4.58 24.92 -26.70
CA ASN A 132 -3.25 24.74 -27.28
C ASN A 132 -2.51 23.55 -26.64
N TYR A 133 -2.94 22.33 -27.00
CA TYR A 133 -2.38 21.10 -26.44
C TYR A 133 -0.89 20.87 -26.77
N LEU A 134 -0.42 21.33 -27.94
CA LEU A 134 0.99 21.20 -28.32
C LEU A 134 1.90 22.03 -27.40
N LYS A 135 1.55 23.29 -27.13
CA LYS A 135 2.31 24.11 -26.17
C LYS A 135 2.23 23.54 -24.75
N ALA A 136 1.07 23.03 -24.34
CA ALA A 136 0.93 22.37 -23.05
C ALA A 136 1.88 21.17 -22.92
N LEU A 137 1.95 20.31 -23.96
CA LEU A 137 2.87 19.19 -23.99
C LEU A 137 4.33 19.65 -23.98
N GLN A 138 4.67 20.72 -24.71
CA GLN A 138 6.03 21.26 -24.73
C GLN A 138 6.47 21.73 -23.33
N VAL A 139 5.60 22.46 -22.61
CA VAL A 139 5.85 22.86 -21.21
C VAL A 139 6.03 21.65 -20.31
N ILE A 140 5.24 20.59 -20.54
CA ILE A 140 5.34 19.38 -19.74
C ILE A 140 6.69 18.68 -19.97
N VAL A 141 7.08 18.51 -21.24
CA VAL A 141 8.28 17.76 -21.65
C VAL A 141 9.58 18.50 -21.31
N ASP A 142 9.53 19.83 -21.16
CA ASP A 142 10.67 20.66 -20.73
C ASP A 142 11.33 20.17 -19.43
N LYS A 143 10.53 19.63 -18.50
CA LYS A 143 11.03 19.07 -17.23
C LYS A 143 10.76 17.58 -17.06
N ASN A 144 9.73 17.06 -17.74
CA ASN A 144 9.29 15.68 -17.58
C ASN A 144 9.42 14.90 -18.90
N PRO A 145 10.50 14.15 -19.10
CA PRO A 145 10.73 13.42 -20.35
C PRO A 145 9.75 12.25 -20.55
N LEU A 146 9.06 11.82 -19.50
CA LEU A 146 8.14 10.66 -19.51
C LEU A 146 6.76 11.04 -18.97
N PRO A 147 6.05 12.00 -19.59
CA PRO A 147 4.83 12.56 -19.03
C PRO A 147 3.68 11.58 -19.01
N PHE A 148 3.64 10.63 -19.94
CA PHE A 148 2.62 9.59 -19.98
C PHE A 148 2.74 8.62 -18.81
N ILE A 149 3.96 8.13 -18.54
CA ILE A 149 4.23 7.20 -17.45
C ILE A 149 3.96 7.90 -16.11
N THR A 150 4.60 9.05 -15.89
CA THR A 150 4.48 9.81 -14.64
C THR A 150 3.06 10.29 -14.41
N GLY A 151 2.31 10.72 -15.44
CA GLY A 151 0.89 11.08 -15.31
C GLY A 151 0.00 9.92 -14.87
N THR A 152 0.42 8.67 -15.11
CA THR A 152 -0.34 7.46 -14.75
C THR A 152 0.05 6.91 -13.37
N ILE A 153 1.33 6.94 -13.02
CA ILE A 153 1.84 6.29 -11.79
C ILE A 153 2.10 7.26 -10.63
N CYS A 154 2.04 8.58 -10.87
CA CYS A 154 2.33 9.56 -9.83
C CYS A 154 1.29 9.47 -8.69
N ALA A 155 1.74 9.66 -7.46
CA ALA A 155 0.85 9.78 -6.29
C ALA A 155 0.11 11.13 -6.23
N HIS A 156 0.23 11.96 -7.27
CA HIS A 156 -0.37 13.27 -7.42
C HIS A 156 -0.25 14.19 -6.18
N PRO A 157 0.96 14.37 -5.59
CA PRO A 157 1.15 15.25 -4.44
C PRO A 157 0.71 16.68 -4.74
N CYS A 158 0.80 17.11 -5.99
CA CYS A 158 0.33 18.42 -6.46
C CYS A 158 -1.19 18.65 -6.43
N MET A 159 -2.00 17.63 -6.15
CA MET A 159 -3.45 17.74 -5.94
C MET A 159 -3.85 17.85 -4.46
N THR A 160 -2.87 17.72 -3.56
CA THR A 160 -3.02 17.85 -2.10
C THR A 160 -2.61 19.26 -1.70
#